data_AF-A0A7W6BD62-F1
#
_entry.id   AF-A0A7W6BD62-F1
#
_cell.length_a   1.000
_cell.length_b   1.000
_cell.length_c   1.000
_cell.angle_alpha   90.00
_cell.angle_beta   90.00
_cell.angle_gamma   90.00
#
_symmetry.space_group_name_H-M   'P 1'
#
loop_
_entity.id
_entity.type
_entity.pdbx_description
1 polymer ?
#
loop_
_entity_poly.entity_id
_entity_poly.type
_entity_poly.pdbx_seq_one_letter_code
_entity_poly.pdbx_strand_id
1 'polypeptide(L)' 'MTTYVVNNYLVVFRFADWSNPAKTGILTALLIVLAFSFWLKSLDARTDTRRTMWRALVVLVGFNIGVIALFAFDRWA' A
#
# COMPACT_ATOMS: atom_id res chain seq x y z
N MET A 1 10.25 13.89 7.02
CA MET A 1 8.98 13.13 6.97
C MET A 1 8.31 13.25 5.60
N THR A 2 8.25 14.45 5.02
CA THR A 2 7.78 14.72 3.65
C THR A 2 8.52 13.94 2.55
N THR A 3 9.84 13.79 2.63
CA THR A 3 10.65 13.08 1.62
C THR A 3 10.31 11.59 1.49
N TYR A 4 9.99 10.93 2.61
CA TYR A 4 9.60 9.51 2.61
C TYR A 4 8.22 9.29 1.97
N VAL A 5 7.29 10.22 2.20
CA VAL A 5 5.94 10.19 1.61
C VAL A 5 6.02 10.37 0.09
N VAL A 6 6.79 11.35 -0.38
CA VAL A 6 6.96 11.62 -1.83
C VAL A 6 7.63 10.44 -2.55
N ASN A 7 8.65 9.83 -1.94
CA ASN A 7 9.28 8.63 -2.53
C ASN A 7 8.31 7.44 -2.61
N ASN A 8 7.41 7.28 -1.64
CA ASN A 8 6.40 6.22 -1.68
C ASN A 8 5.37 6.44 -2.80
N TYR A 9 4.91 7.69 -2.96
CA TYR A 9 4.05 8.07 -4.08
C TYR A 9 4.66 7.74 -5.44
N LEU A 10 5.95 8.06 -5.64
CA LEU A 10 6.65 7.80 -6.89
C LEU A 10 6.78 6.30 -7.20
N VAL A 11 6.83 5.45 -6.17
CA VAL A 11 6.87 3.99 -6.32
C VAL A 11 5.53 3.48 -6.88
N VAL A 12 4.39 3.91 -6.35
CA VAL A 12 3.07 3.50 -6.86
C VAL A 12 2.88 3.84 -8.33
N PHE A 13 3.20 5.08 -8.69
CA PHE A 13 3.08 5.53 -10.08
C PHE A 13 3.99 4.76 -11.04
N ARG A 14 5.14 4.28 -10.56
CA ARG A 14 6.06 3.48 -11.38
C ARG A 14 5.63 2.04 -11.56
N PHE A 15 4.95 1.43 -10.59
CA PHE A 15 4.60 0.01 -10.64
C PHE A 15 3.19 -0.26 -11.16
N ALA A 16 2.27 0.70 -11.05
CA ALA A 16 0.93 0.56 -11.60
C ALA A 16 0.95 0.75 -13.14
N ASP A 17 0.44 -0.25 -13.87
CA ASP A 17 0.24 -0.16 -15.33
C ASP A 17 -1.10 0.50 -15.62
N TRP A 18 -1.09 1.83 -15.68
CA TRP A 18 -2.27 2.66 -15.94
C TRP A 18 -2.85 2.51 -17.35
N SER A 19 -2.21 1.73 -18.24
CA SER A 19 -2.79 1.38 -19.53
C SER A 19 -3.72 0.17 -19.44
N ASN A 20 -3.57 -0.65 -18.39
CA ASN A 20 -4.30 -1.91 -18.23
C ASN A 20 -4.96 -2.00 -16.85
N PRO A 21 -6.30 -1.83 -16.76
CA PRO A 21 -7.01 -1.86 -15.48
C PRO A 21 -6.89 -3.20 -14.76
N ALA A 22 -6.81 -4.31 -15.47
CA ALA A 22 -6.70 -5.64 -14.86
C ALA A 22 -5.36 -5.81 -14.12
N LYS A 23 -4.24 -5.39 -14.72
CA LYS A 23 -2.93 -5.45 -14.06
C LYS A 23 -2.86 -4.56 -12.82
N THR A 24 -3.42 -3.35 -12.90
CA THR A 24 -3.51 -2.44 -11.76
C THR A 24 -4.40 -3.00 -10.65
N GLY A 25 -5.50 -3.65 -11.00
CA GLY A 25 -6.35 -4.38 -10.06
C GLY A 25 -5.61 -5.53 -9.35
N ILE A 26 -4.84 -6.34 -10.10
CA ILE A 26 -4.02 -7.43 -9.53
C ILE A 26 -2.98 -6.87 -8.56
N LEU A 27 -2.25 -5.81 -8.94
CA LEU A 27 -1.29 -5.16 -8.05
C LEU A 27 -1.97 -4.67 -6.76
N THR A 28 -3.13 -4.03 -6.89
CA THR A 28 -3.91 -3.53 -5.75
C THR A 28 -4.32 -4.68 -4.82
N ALA A 29 -4.78 -5.80 -5.38
CA ALA A 29 -5.13 -6.99 -4.60
C ALA A 29 -3.92 -7.56 -3.85
N LEU A 30 -2.75 -7.65 -4.48
CA LEU A 30 -1.52 -8.10 -3.82
C LEU A 30 -1.11 -7.17 -2.68
N LEU A 31 -1.26 -5.85 -2.85
CA LEU A 31 -1.00 -4.88 -1.79
C LEU A 31 -1.98 -5.04 -0.62
N ILE A 32 -3.26 -5.33 -0.87
CA ILE A 32 -4.25 -5.62 0.19
C ILE A 32 -3.82 -6.86 0.99
N VAL A 33 -3.43 -7.94 0.30
CA VAL A 33 -2.94 -9.17 0.95
C VAL A 33 -1.69 -8.89 1.79
N LEU A 34 -0.78 -8.06 1.29
CA LEU A 34 0.43 -7.66 2.00
C LEU A 34 0.09 -6.83 3.26
N ALA A 35 -0.81 -5.84 3.14
CA ALA A 35 -1.27 -5.04 4.27
C ALA A 35 -1.93 -5.91 5.35
N PHE A 36 -2.76 -6.87 4.94
CA PHE A 36 -3.36 -7.84 5.85
C PHE A 36 -2.31 -8.72 6.55
N SER A 37 -1.29 -9.17 5.82
CA SER A 37 -0.20 -9.97 6.38
C SER A 37 0.60 -9.18 7.44
N PHE A 38 0.89 -7.91 7.18
CA PHE A 38 1.52 -7.03 8.17
C PHE A 38 0.63 -6.75 9.37
N TRP A 39 -0.68 -6.64 9.16
CA TRP A 39 -1.63 -6.50 10.25
C TRP A 39 -1.55 -7.70 11.19
N LEU A 40 -1.60 -8.93 10.65
CA LEU A 40 -1.45 -10.15 11.45
C LEU A 40 -0.11 -10.20 12.21
N LYS A 41 1.00 -9.83 11.54
CA LYS A 41 2.32 -9.75 12.21
C LYS A 41 2.36 -8.71 13.33
N SER A 42 1.59 -7.63 13.20
CA SER A 42 1.49 -6.62 14.26
C SER A 42 0.77 -7.15 15.50
N LEU A 43 -0.23 -8.00 15.32
CA LEU A 43 -0.97 -8.62 16.41
C LEU A 43 -0.13 -9.67 17.16
N ASP A 44 0.70 -10.42 16.43
CA ASP A 44 1.61 -11.45 16.98
C ASP A 44 2.91 -10.87 17.58
N ALA A 45 3.14 -9.57 17.46
CA ALA A 45 4.38 -8.96 17.93
C ALA A 45 4.48 -8.95 19.46
N ARG A 46 5.56 -9.60 19.97
CA ARG A 46 5.89 -9.69 21.40
C ARG A 46 6.45 -8.41 22.03
N THR A 47 6.91 -7.46 21.21
CA THR A 47 7.46 -6.18 21.68
C THR A 47 6.74 -5.01 21.05
N ASP A 48 6.61 -3.91 21.81
CA ASP A 48 5.92 -2.70 21.36
C ASP A 48 6.60 -2.08 20.14
N THR A 49 7.93 -2.10 20.09
CA THR A 49 8.69 -1.61 18.93
C THR A 49 8.35 -2.37 17.65
N ARG A 50 8.27 -3.72 17.71
CA ARG A 50 7.91 -4.54 16.55
C ARG A 50 6.46 -4.34 16.15
N ARG A 51 5.55 -4.24 17.12
CA ARG A 51 4.13 -3.95 16.86
C ARG A 51 3.97 -2.63 16.12
N THR A 52 4.63 -1.58 16.60
CA THR A 52 4.61 -0.25 15.99
C THR A 52 5.21 -0.27 14.58
N MET A 53 6.32 -0.98 14.37
CA MET A 53 6.92 -1.14 13.05
C MET A 53 5.95 -1.81 12.06
N TRP A 54 5.33 -2.94 12.44
CA TRP A 54 4.37 -3.62 11.56
C TRP A 54 3.15 -2.76 11.27
N ARG A 55 2.60 -2.05 12.27
CA ARG A 55 1.50 -1.11 12.06
C ARG A 55 1.87 0.04 11.12
N ALA A 56 3.09 0.57 11.24
CA ALA A 56 3.57 1.59 10.31
C ALA A 56 3.64 1.07 8.87
N LEU A 57 4.05 -0.19 8.68
CA LEU A 57 4.03 -0.84 7.36
C LEU A 57 2.62 -1.07 6.83
N VAL A 58 1.65 -1.45 7.69
CA VAL A 58 0.23 -1.52 7.31
C VAL A 58 -0.25 -0.17 6.80
N VAL A 59 0.02 0.92 7.53
CA VAL A 59 -0.38 2.28 7.13
C VAL A 59 0.27 2.66 5.81
N LEU A 60 1.56 2.37 5.64
CA LEU A 60 2.29 2.66 4.40
C LEU A 60 1.66 1.93 3.20
N VAL A 61 1.43 0.62 3.30
CA VAL A 61 0.82 -0.15 2.21
C VAL A 61 -0.63 0.27 1.98
N GLY A 62 -1.40 0.47 3.06
CA GLY A 62 -2.78 0.96 3.02
C GLY A 62 -2.91 2.29 2.27
N PHE A 63 -1.96 3.19 2.49
CA PHE A 63 -1.89 4.46 1.78
C PHE A 63 -1.70 4.27 0.27
N ASN A 64 -0.78 3.38 -0.14
CA ASN A 64 -0.57 3.07 -1.55
C ASN A 64 -1.83 2.51 -2.23
N ILE A 65 -2.56 1.63 -1.54
CA ILE A 65 -3.85 1.10 -2.02
C ILE A 65 -4.86 2.23 -2.23
N GLY A 66 -5.00 3.12 -1.24
CA GLY A 66 -5.91 4.26 -1.33
C GLY A 66 -5.58 5.20 -2.49
N VAL A 67 -4.30 5.47 -2.71
CA VAL A 67 -3.82 6.26 -3.85
C VAL A 67 -4.20 5.59 -5.16
N ILE A 68 -3.93 4.29 -5.33
CA ILE A 68 -4.28 3.56 -6.56
C ILE A 68 -5.78 3.62 -6.80
N ALA A 69 -6.60 3.41 -5.75
CA ALA A 69 -8.05 3.46 -5.86
C ALA A 69 -8.55 4.85 -6.32
N LEU A 70 -8.04 5.93 -5.74
CA LEU A 70 -8.42 7.30 -6.12
C LEU A 70 -8.09 7.60 -7.60
N PHE A 71 -6.90 7.25 -8.06
CA PHE A 71 -6.50 7.47 -9.45
C PHE A 71 -7.19 6.52 -10.44
N ALA A 72 -7.53 5.30 -10.00
CA ALA A 72 -8.30 4.37 -10.81
C ALA A 72 -9.73 4.89 -11.05
N PHE A 73 -10.35 5.52 -10.05
CA PHE A 73 -11.63 6.20 -10.21
C PHE A 73 -11.53 7.34 -11.24
N ASP A 74 -10.55 8.24 -11.11
CA ASP A 74 -10.37 9.35 -12.05
C ASP A 74 -10.13 8.89 -13.50
N ARG A 75 -9.48 7.73 -13.69
CA ARG A 75 -9.06 7.25 -15.01
C ARG A 75 -10.06 6.34 -15.71
N TRP A 76 -10.84 5.55 -14.97
CA TRP A 76 -11.66 4.48 -15.53
C TRP A 76 -13.12 4.44 -15.04
N ALA A 77 -13.52 5.27 -14.07
CA ALA A 77 -14.93 5.42 -13.67
C ALA A 77 -15.65 6.44 -14.56
#